data_AF-A0ABD5T670-F1
#
_entry.id   AF-A0ABD5T670-F1
#
_cell.length_a   1.000
_cell.length_b   1.000
_cell.length_c   1.000
_cell.angle_alpha   90.00
_cell.angle_beta   90.00
_cell.angle_gamma   90.00
#
_symmetry.space_group_name_H-M   'P 1'
#
loop_
_entity.id
_entity.type
_entity.pdbx_description
1 polymer ?
#
loop_
_entity_poly.entity_id
_entity_poly.type
_entity_poly.pdbx_seq_one_letter_code
_entity_poly.pdbx_strand_id
1 'polypeptide(L)'
;GAAATAVVGVLRKYKSENQLPLNAELDAVEVYADVRGFEADITGVMHVADLAVHPDGDAPVETVVTGIDLDYATVGPKYGDQVGDIEAALAQDDYEIDDDELHVAGVTLLGDEFSVEKTRQYRGDGELLEVDDVVVIVSNEA
;
A
#
# COMPACT_ATOMS: atom_id res chain seq x y z
N GLY A 1 1.27 -10.89 -21.58
CA GLY A 1 1.60 -11.88 -20.53
C GLY A 1 0.73 -11.63 -19.32
N ALA A 2 0.79 -12.48 -18.28
CA ALA A 2 -0.05 -12.32 -17.08
C ALA A 2 0.14 -10.94 -16.41
N ALA A 3 1.39 -10.51 -16.23
CA ALA A 3 1.70 -9.18 -15.69
C ALA A 3 1.12 -8.05 -16.54
N ALA A 4 1.27 -8.10 -17.87
CA ALA A 4 0.70 -7.07 -18.76
C ALA A 4 -0.84 -7.00 -18.67
N THR A 5 -1.52 -8.14 -18.52
CA THR A 5 -2.97 -8.18 -18.31
C THR A 5 -3.35 -7.56 -16.96
N ALA A 6 -2.57 -7.81 -15.91
CA ALA A 6 -2.77 -7.20 -14.60
C ALA A 6 -2.59 -5.67 -14.65
N VAL A 7 -1.55 -5.17 -15.32
CA VAL A 7 -1.32 -3.74 -15.56
C VAL A 7 -2.51 -3.08 -16.29
N VAL A 8 -3.00 -3.69 -17.38
CA VAL A 8 -4.18 -3.16 -18.09
C VAL A 8 -5.41 -3.13 -17.19
N GLY A 9 -5.60 -4.17 -16.38
CA GLY A 9 -6.69 -4.26 -15.42
C GLY A 9 -6.64 -3.14 -14.37
N VAL A 10 -5.47 -2.92 -13.77
CA VAL A 10 -5.30 -1.94 -12.70
C VAL A 10 -5.42 -0.51 -13.21
N LEU A 11 -4.84 -0.19 -14.37
CA LEU A 11 -4.98 1.13 -14.99
C LEU A 11 -6.43 1.41 -15.40
N ARG A 12 -7.16 0.40 -15.89
CA ARG A 12 -8.59 0.55 -16.22
C ARG A 12 -9.43 0.83 -14.98
N LYS A 13 -9.14 0.13 -13.88
CA LYS A 13 -9.80 0.35 -12.60
C LYS A 13 -9.52 1.76 -12.09
N TYR A 14 -8.25 2.19 -12.08
CA TYR A 14 -7.84 3.54 -11.71
C TYR A 14 -8.61 4.63 -12.45
N LYS A 15 -8.70 4.54 -13.79
CA LYS A 15 -9.48 5.50 -14.58
C LYS A 15 -10.95 5.51 -14.17
N SER A 16 -11.53 4.34 -13.92
CA SER A 16 -12.94 4.22 -13.54
C SER A 16 -13.21 4.83 -12.16
N GLU A 17 -12.34 4.59 -11.19
CA GLU A 17 -12.43 5.14 -9.83
C GLU A 17 -12.23 6.67 -9.82
N ASN A 18 -11.36 7.18 -10.68
CA ASN A 18 -11.15 8.61 -10.90
C ASN A 18 -12.13 9.24 -11.91
N GLN A 19 -13.15 8.51 -12.36
CA GLN A 19 -14.17 8.97 -13.32
C GLN A 19 -13.60 9.50 -14.65
N LEU A 20 -12.40 9.04 -15.02
CA LEU A 20 -11.74 9.35 -16.28
C LEU A 20 -12.34 8.48 -17.41
N PRO A 21 -12.55 9.04 -18.61
CA PRO A 21 -12.83 8.24 -19.80
C PRO A 21 -11.75 7.17 -20.01
N LEU A 22 -12.14 5.96 -20.43
CA LEU A 22 -11.16 4.88 -20.65
C LEU A 22 -10.09 5.25 -21.71
N ASN A 23 -10.44 6.14 -22.63
CA ASN A 23 -9.56 6.68 -23.66
C ASN A 23 -8.87 8.00 -23.29
N ALA A 24 -9.09 8.53 -22.08
CA ALA A 24 -8.33 9.69 -21.60
C ALA A 24 -6.84 9.34 -21.54
N GLU A 25 -5.97 10.28 -21.87
CA GLU A 25 -4.53 10.03 -21.77
C GLU A 25 -4.10 9.98 -20.29
N LEU A 26 -3.10 9.15 -19.97
CA LEU A 26 -2.37 9.17 -18.71
C LEU A 26 -0.96 9.70 -19.00
N ASP A 27 -0.50 10.68 -18.23
CA ASP A 27 0.78 11.36 -18.52
C ASP A 27 1.98 10.41 -18.39
N ALA A 28 2.12 9.75 -17.25
CA ALA A 28 3.19 8.80 -17.01
C ALA A 28 2.73 7.59 -16.20
N VAL A 29 3.28 6.42 -16.56
CA VAL A 29 3.08 5.17 -15.82
C VAL A 29 4.42 4.46 -15.68
N GLU A 30 4.77 4.08 -14.45
CA GLU A 30 5.90 3.20 -14.16
C GLU A 30 5.40 1.81 -13.78
N VAL A 31 5.97 0.76 -14.38
CA VAL A 31 5.59 -0.63 -14.12
C VAL A 31 6.79 -1.41 -13.60
N TYR A 32 6.67 -1.93 -12.38
CA TYR A 32 7.67 -2.77 -11.74
C TYR A 32 7.27 -4.24 -11.86
N ALA A 33 7.31 -4.75 -13.09
CA ALA A 33 7.02 -6.15 -13.44
C ALA A 33 7.56 -6.48 -14.84
N ASP A 34 7.74 -7.77 -15.13
CA ASP A 34 8.14 -8.21 -16.47
C ASP A 34 6.97 -8.15 -17.47
N VAL A 35 6.86 -7.02 -18.16
CA VAL A 35 5.92 -6.79 -19.26
C VAL A 35 6.61 -6.66 -20.62
N ARG A 36 7.87 -7.12 -20.74
CA ARG A 36 8.65 -6.99 -21.97
C ARG A 36 7.92 -7.62 -23.16
N GLY A 37 7.85 -6.88 -24.26
CA GLY A 37 7.13 -7.25 -25.48
C GLY A 37 5.63 -6.95 -25.47
N PHE A 38 5.10 -6.32 -24.43
CA PHE A 38 3.69 -5.87 -24.33
C PHE A 38 3.55 -4.35 -24.13
N GLU A 39 4.64 -3.59 -24.21
CA GLU A 39 4.67 -2.14 -23.93
C GLU A 39 3.73 -1.38 -24.86
N ALA A 40 3.75 -1.69 -26.17
CA ALA A 40 2.88 -1.06 -27.16
C ALA A 40 1.39 -1.41 -26.96
N ASP A 41 1.10 -2.62 -26.47
CA ASP A 41 -0.28 -3.02 -26.15
C ASP A 41 -0.79 -2.25 -24.93
N ILE A 42 0.06 -2.08 -23.91
CA ILE A 42 -0.27 -1.33 -22.69
C ILE A 42 -0.50 0.15 -23.03
N THR A 43 0.46 0.81 -23.69
CA THR A 43 0.34 2.24 -24.03
C THR A 43 -0.82 2.49 -24.99
N GLY A 44 -1.04 1.61 -25.97
CA GLY A 44 -2.12 1.75 -26.94
C GLY A 44 -3.51 1.55 -26.33
N VAL A 45 -3.71 0.51 -25.52
CA VAL A 45 -5.03 0.21 -24.93
C VAL A 45 -5.36 1.17 -23.79
N MET A 46 -4.37 1.56 -23.00
CA MET A 46 -4.56 2.41 -21.83
C MET A 46 -4.25 3.88 -22.07
N HIS A 47 -3.89 4.28 -23.29
CA HIS A 47 -3.59 5.66 -23.66
C HIS A 47 -2.57 6.29 -22.70
N VAL A 48 -1.41 5.64 -22.56
CA VAL A 48 -0.32 6.11 -21.72
C VAL A 48 0.69 6.87 -22.59
N ALA A 49 0.98 8.11 -22.25
CA ALA A 49 1.92 8.95 -22.99
C ALA A 49 3.38 8.52 -22.72
N ASP A 50 3.76 8.35 -21.46
CA ASP A 50 5.08 7.85 -21.07
C ASP A 50 4.97 6.56 -20.23
N LEU A 51 5.62 5.48 -20.69
CA LEU A 51 5.64 4.18 -20.00
C LEU A 51 7.08 3.80 -19.69
N ALA A 52 7.42 3.75 -18.41
CA ALA A 52 8.67 3.19 -17.91
C ALA A 52 8.44 1.76 -17.39
N VAL A 53 9.35 0.84 -17.71
CA VAL A 53 9.26 -0.56 -17.30
C VAL A 53 10.54 -0.97 -16.57
N HIS A 54 10.37 -1.50 -15.37
CA HIS A 54 11.41 -1.92 -14.44
C HIS A 54 11.25 -3.41 -14.13
N PRO A 55 11.63 -4.33 -15.04
CA PRO A 55 11.33 -5.75 -14.89
C PRO A 55 12.14 -6.43 -13.78
N ASP A 56 13.34 -5.89 -13.50
CA ASP A 56 14.28 -6.41 -12.51
C ASP A 56 14.52 -5.41 -11.36
N GLY A 57 13.73 -4.33 -11.30
CA GLY A 57 13.87 -3.26 -10.31
C GLY A 57 12.90 -3.44 -9.15
N ASP A 58 13.36 -3.17 -7.94
CA ASP A 58 12.47 -3.08 -6.79
C ASP A 58 11.63 -1.81 -6.88
N ALA A 59 10.32 -1.94 -6.65
CA ALA A 59 9.43 -0.79 -6.57
C ALA A 59 9.83 0.11 -5.38
N PRO A 60 9.87 1.44 -5.55
CA PRO A 60 10.26 2.40 -4.52
C PRO A 60 9.15 2.61 -3.46
N VAL A 61 8.58 1.52 -2.97
CA VAL A 61 7.51 1.49 -1.98
C VAL A 61 8.05 1.06 -0.64
N GLU A 62 7.54 1.67 0.42
CA GLU A 62 7.87 1.34 1.80
C GLU A 62 6.64 0.82 2.53
N THR A 63 6.87 -0.09 3.47
CA THR A 63 5.81 -0.57 4.36
C THR A 63 5.81 0.31 5.60
N VAL A 64 4.67 0.96 5.87
CA VAL A 64 4.47 1.78 7.06
C VAL A 64 3.38 1.17 7.94
N VAL A 65 3.52 1.35 9.25
CA VAL A 65 2.45 1.01 10.19
C VAL A 65 1.36 2.06 10.07
N THR A 66 0.13 1.63 9.85
CA THR A 66 -1.05 2.50 9.73
C THR A 66 -2.00 2.38 10.91
N GLY A 67 -1.85 1.33 11.73
CA GLY A 67 -2.70 1.10 12.88
C GLY A 67 -2.18 -0.04 13.76
N ILE A 68 -2.68 -0.06 14.99
CA ILE A 68 -2.51 -1.16 15.94
C ILE A 68 -3.89 -1.52 16.46
N ASP A 69 -4.25 -2.80 16.33
CA ASP A 69 -5.48 -3.36 16.88
C ASP A 69 -5.14 -4.22 18.10
N LEU A 70 -5.87 -4.02 19.19
CA LEU A 70 -5.70 -4.80 20.42
C LEU A 70 -6.60 -6.04 20.39
N ASP A 71 -6.07 -7.18 20.85
CA ASP A 71 -6.90 -8.32 21.20
C ASP A 71 -7.53 -8.09 22.58
N TYR A 72 -8.71 -7.47 22.61
CA TYR A 72 -9.44 -7.21 23.85
C TYR A 72 -9.80 -8.47 24.64
N ALA A 73 -9.83 -9.66 24.01
CA ALA A 73 -10.05 -10.92 24.74
C ALA A 73 -8.87 -11.27 25.66
N THR A 74 -7.67 -10.81 25.31
CA THR A 74 -6.42 -11.06 26.06
C THR A 74 -6.02 -9.83 26.86
N VAL A 75 -5.98 -8.66 26.21
CA VAL A 75 -5.59 -7.37 26.79
C VAL A 75 -6.56 -6.94 27.89
N GLY A 76 -7.86 -7.09 27.67
CA GLY A 76 -8.90 -6.69 28.63
C GLY A 76 -8.74 -7.37 30.00
N PRO A 77 -8.73 -8.71 30.08
CA PRO A 77 -8.53 -9.42 31.34
C PRO A 77 -7.18 -9.19 32.02
N LYS A 78 -6.11 -8.94 31.25
CA LYS A 78 -4.75 -8.79 31.78
C LYS A 78 -4.47 -7.40 32.33
N TYR A 79 -4.92 -6.35 31.64
CA TYR A 79 -4.58 -4.97 31.95
C TYR A 79 -5.75 -4.17 32.55
N GLY A 80 -7.00 -4.64 32.41
CA GLY A 80 -8.17 -4.08 33.09
C GLY A 80 -8.33 -2.58 32.89
N ASP A 81 -8.17 -1.81 33.97
CA ASP A 81 -8.31 -0.35 33.96
C ASP A 81 -7.24 0.36 33.12
N GLN A 82 -6.08 -0.26 32.87
CA GLN A 82 -5.00 0.32 32.06
C GLN A 82 -5.30 0.30 30.55
N VAL A 83 -6.33 -0.42 30.09
CA VAL A 83 -6.67 -0.48 28.66
C VAL A 83 -7.00 0.90 28.11
N GLY A 84 -7.66 1.75 28.90
CA GLY A 84 -7.95 3.13 28.48
C GLY A 84 -6.69 3.96 28.26
N ASP A 85 -5.65 3.76 29.07
CA ASP A 85 -4.36 4.45 28.92
C ASP A 85 -3.59 3.95 27.69
N ILE A 86 -3.66 2.63 27.40
CA ILE A 86 -3.07 2.02 26.19
C ILE A 86 -3.72 2.62 24.94
N GLU A 87 -5.04 2.62 24.85
CA GLU A 87 -5.80 3.21 23.73
C GLU A 87 -5.46 4.68 23.51
N ALA A 88 -5.38 5.45 24.61
CA ALA A 88 -5.05 6.86 24.53
C ALA A 88 -3.63 7.11 24.01
N ALA A 89 -2.66 6.26 24.37
CA ALA A 89 -1.29 6.35 23.87
C ALA A 89 -1.19 5.93 22.39
N LEU A 90 -1.87 4.85 21.99
CA LEU A 90 -1.95 4.43 20.58
C LEU A 90 -2.55 5.52 19.69
N ALA A 91 -3.63 6.17 20.13
CA ALA A 91 -4.26 7.26 19.40
C ALA A 91 -3.38 8.52 19.26
N GLN A 92 -2.27 8.61 20.01
CA GLN A 92 -1.29 9.69 19.96
C GLN A 92 0.02 9.27 19.28
N ASP A 93 0.08 8.07 18.70
CA ASP A 93 1.30 7.45 18.18
C ASP A 93 2.44 7.38 19.23
N ASP A 94 2.09 7.31 20.52
CA ASP A 94 3.03 7.21 21.64
C ASP A 94 3.29 5.74 22.00
N TYR A 95 3.95 5.04 21.10
CA TYR A 95 4.32 3.64 21.24
C TYR A 95 5.63 3.32 20.52
N GLU A 96 6.23 2.20 20.88
CA GLU A 96 7.38 1.61 20.20
C GLU A 96 7.12 0.13 19.91
N ILE A 97 7.47 -0.32 18.70
CA ILE A 97 7.41 -1.73 18.32
C ILE A 97 8.84 -2.25 18.22
N ASP A 98 9.15 -3.29 18.99
CA ASP A 98 10.42 -4.03 18.91
C ASP A 98 10.10 -5.50 18.64
N ASP A 99 10.43 -5.97 17.43
CA ASP A 99 10.04 -7.29 16.90
C ASP A 99 8.53 -7.60 17.08
N ASP A 100 8.20 -8.49 18.03
CA ASP A 100 6.83 -8.93 18.33
C ASP A 100 6.31 -8.33 19.66
N GLU A 101 6.98 -7.29 20.18
CA GLU A 101 6.60 -6.57 21.39
C GLU A 101 6.15 -5.14 21.08
N LEU A 102 5.08 -4.71 21.73
CA LEU A 102 4.56 -3.34 21.69
C LEU A 102 4.71 -2.71 23.06
N HIS A 103 5.56 -1.69 23.14
CA HIS A 103 5.73 -0.86 24.34
C HIS A 103 4.83 0.37 24.23
N VAL A 104 3.86 0.48 25.13
CA VAL A 104 2.84 1.54 25.10
C VAL A 104 2.31 1.79 26.50
N ALA A 105 2.10 3.06 26.87
CA ALA A 105 1.58 3.45 28.19
C ALA A 105 2.34 2.80 29.39
N GLY A 106 3.64 2.50 29.23
CA GLY A 106 4.47 1.86 30.25
C GLY A 106 4.25 0.36 30.45
N VAL A 107 3.46 -0.29 29.59
CA VAL A 107 3.30 -1.76 29.54
C VAL A 107 3.94 -2.33 28.28
N THR A 108 4.04 -3.66 28.21
CA THR A 108 4.57 -4.39 27.05
C THR A 108 3.59 -5.47 26.66
N LEU A 109 3.01 -5.32 25.48
CA LEU A 109 2.11 -6.30 24.87
C LEU A 109 2.93 -7.23 23.99
N LEU A 110 2.62 -8.52 24.04
CA LEU A 110 3.22 -9.56 23.22
C LEU A 110 2.39 -9.78 21.94
N GLY A 111 2.98 -10.42 20.92
CA GLY A 111 2.37 -10.54 19.59
C GLY A 111 1.03 -11.29 19.50
N ASP A 112 0.57 -11.96 20.55
CA ASP A 112 -0.80 -12.52 20.63
C ASP A 112 -1.82 -11.53 21.23
N GLU A 113 -1.37 -10.38 21.73
CA GLU A 113 -2.17 -9.35 22.38
C GLU A 113 -2.53 -8.18 21.44
N PHE A 114 -1.89 -8.09 20.27
CA PHE A 114 -2.16 -7.04 19.29
C PHE A 114 -1.83 -7.50 17.87
N SER A 115 -2.33 -6.76 16.88
CA SER A 115 -1.91 -6.88 15.49
C SER A 115 -1.53 -5.51 14.93
N VAL A 116 -0.52 -5.50 14.05
CA VAL A 116 -0.05 -4.29 13.38
C VAL A 116 -0.64 -4.22 11.98
N GLU A 117 -1.45 -3.21 11.72
CA GLU A 117 -1.88 -2.89 10.37
C GLU A 117 -0.72 -2.22 9.63
N LYS A 118 -0.34 -2.79 8.48
CA LYS A 118 0.75 -2.29 7.64
C LYS A 118 0.23 -2.01 6.25
N THR A 119 0.56 -0.84 5.72
CA THR A 119 0.22 -0.44 4.35
C THR A 119 1.50 -0.14 3.58
N ARG A 120 1.56 -0.57 2.31
CA ARG A 120 2.63 -0.15 1.41
C ARG A 120 2.30 1.22 0.84
N GLN A 121 3.26 2.12 0.84
CA GLN A 121 3.09 3.48 0.35
C GLN A 121 4.23 3.86 -0.59
N TYR A 122 3.90 4.66 -1.60
CA TYR A 122 4.85 5.34 -2.45
C TYR A 122 4.93 6.81 -2.04
N ARG A 123 6.15 7.32 -1.81
CA ARG A 123 6.38 8.72 -1.37
C ARG A 123 6.79 9.67 -2.49
N GLY A 124 6.91 9.18 -3.73
CA GLY A 124 7.20 10.03 -4.88
C GLY A 124 5.94 10.64 -5.49
N ASP A 125 6.10 11.27 -6.65
CA ASP A 125 5.00 11.88 -7.38
C ASP A 125 4.20 10.81 -8.13
N GLY A 126 2.93 10.63 -7.77
CA GLY A 126 2.01 9.68 -8.40
C GLY A 126 1.24 8.83 -7.40
N GLU A 127 0.37 7.97 -7.92
CA GLU A 127 -0.47 7.06 -7.15
C GLU A 127 0.03 5.62 -7.27
N LEU A 128 0.18 4.96 -6.12
CA LEU A 128 0.54 3.54 -6.03
C LEU A 128 -0.68 2.67 -6.33
N LEU A 129 -0.57 1.82 -7.35
CA LEU A 129 -1.52 0.78 -7.68
C LEU A 129 -0.85 -0.59 -7.57
N GLU A 130 -1.46 -1.50 -6.82
CA GLU A 130 -0.92 -2.85 -6.62
C GLU A 130 -1.97 -3.90 -6.96
N VAL A 131 -1.55 -4.92 -7.72
CA VAL A 131 -2.35 -6.11 -8.00
C VAL A 131 -1.42 -7.32 -8.13
N ASP A 132 -1.68 -8.35 -7.33
CA ASP A 132 -0.79 -9.50 -7.18
C ASP A 132 0.65 -9.03 -6.88
N ASP A 133 1.64 -9.47 -7.67
CA ASP A 133 3.05 -9.07 -7.56
C ASP A 133 3.41 -7.87 -8.48
N VAL A 134 2.42 -7.17 -9.05
CA VAL A 134 2.63 -6.06 -9.98
C VAL A 134 2.40 -4.73 -9.29
N VAL A 135 3.45 -3.92 -9.23
CA VAL A 135 3.39 -2.54 -8.75
C VAL A 135 3.38 -1.59 -9.94
N VAL A 136 2.43 -0.65 -9.94
CA VAL A 136 2.27 0.38 -10.96
C VAL A 136 2.17 1.74 -10.27
N ILE A 137 2.98 2.70 -10.71
CA ILE A 137 2.85 4.11 -10.28
C ILE A 137 2.22 4.90 -11.42
N VAL A 138 1.15 5.63 -11.14
CA VAL A 138 0.49 6.50 -12.13
C VAL A 138 0.67 7.95 -11.73
N SER A 139 1.27 8.74 -12.61
CA SER A 139 1.37 10.19 -12.45
C SER A 139 0.49 10.81 -13.53
N ASN A 140 -0.58 11.48 -13.11
CA ASN A 140 -1.54 12.12 -14.00
C ASN A 140 -1.93 13.48 -13.40
N GLU A 141 -1.54 14.58 -14.05
CA GLU A 141 -1.93 15.90 -13.61
C GLU A 141 -3.44 16.10 -13.87
N ALA A 142 -4.17 16.57 -12.86
CA ALA A 142 -5.63 16.77 -12.91
C ALA A 142 -6.02 18.13 -13.50
#